data_AF-A0A918IHW5-F1
#
_entry.id   AF-A0A918IHW5-F1
#
_cell.length_a   1.000
_cell.length_b   1.000
_cell.length_c   1.000
_cell.angle_alpha   90.00
_cell.angle_beta   90.00
_cell.angle_gamma   90.00
#
_symmetry.space_group_name_H-M   'P 1'
#
loop_
_entity.id
_entity.type
_entity.pdbx_description
1 polymer ?
#
loop_
_entity_poly.entity_id
_entity_poly.type
_entity_poly.pdbx_seq_one_letter_code
_entity_poly.pdbx_strand_id
1 'polypeptide(L)'
;MDIEALGTTGYRAADWLREHHHLDMHLFDHRRLSAQLTHADDEQTAGRLLAALRDLADHADELRDAPRVDVPSPAEQRMEQARLPRDAYFDPHEDVPTHRAAERLAGEMITPCPPGIPAVLPGERLTEPVLRYLTSRVAAGMHLPDAADTQLKTIRVVAQ
;
A
#
# COMPACT_ATOMS: atom_id res chain seq x y z
N MET A 1 2.39 15.63 3.71
CA MET A 1 1.41 16.09 4.71
C MET A 1 0.92 14.87 5.45
N ASP A 2 1.01 14.87 6.77
CA ASP A 2 0.41 13.83 7.61
C ASP A 2 -1.03 14.23 7.91
N ILE A 3 -1.98 13.33 7.66
CA ILE A 3 -3.43 13.59 7.76
C ILE A 3 -4.11 12.70 8.79
N GLU A 4 -3.36 12.02 9.65
CA GLU A 4 -3.91 11.10 10.66
C GLU A 4 -4.96 11.77 11.56
N ALA A 5 -4.78 13.06 11.88
CA ALA A 5 -5.72 13.85 12.67
C ALA A 5 -7.11 14.03 12.02
N LEU A 6 -7.23 13.82 10.70
CA LEU A 6 -8.52 13.83 10.00
C LEU A 6 -9.33 12.54 10.22
N GLY A 7 -8.70 11.48 10.74
CA GLY A 7 -9.36 10.19 10.97
C GLY A 7 -9.63 9.37 9.69
N THR A 8 -8.93 9.69 8.60
CA THR A 8 -9.02 8.99 7.30
C THR A 8 -7.65 8.52 6.81
N THR A 9 -7.62 7.72 5.74
CA THR A 9 -6.38 7.30 5.06
C THR A 9 -6.05 8.22 3.89
N GLY A 10 -4.78 8.29 3.52
CA GLY A 10 -4.38 9.00 2.30
C GLY A 10 -4.98 8.38 1.03
N TYR A 11 -5.29 7.08 1.03
CA TYR A 11 -6.01 6.41 -0.05
C TYR A 11 -7.39 7.05 -0.29
N ARG A 12 -8.23 7.08 0.75
CA ARG A 12 -9.57 7.69 0.67
C ARG A 12 -9.52 9.18 0.37
N ALA A 13 -8.59 9.89 1.00
CA ALA A 13 -8.44 11.32 0.77
C ALA A 13 -7.99 11.65 -0.66
N ALA A 14 -7.10 10.83 -1.24
CA ALA A 14 -6.68 10.99 -2.63
C ALA A 14 -7.83 10.69 -3.61
N ASP A 15 -8.60 9.62 -3.38
CA ASP A 15 -9.78 9.30 -4.19
C ASP A 15 -10.81 10.43 -4.13
N TRP A 16 -11.07 10.98 -2.93
CA TRP A 16 -11.99 12.09 -2.74
C TRP A 16 -11.53 13.36 -3.46
N LEU A 17 -10.25 13.73 -3.35
CA LEU A 17 -9.67 14.88 -4.06
C LEU A 17 -9.75 14.71 -5.59
N ARG A 18 -9.56 13.48 -6.08
CA ARG A 18 -9.68 13.17 -7.51
C ARG A 18 -11.12 13.29 -8.00
N GLU A 19 -12.08 12.80 -7.22
CA GLU A 19 -13.50 12.84 -7.55
C GLU A 19 -14.09 14.26 -7.50
N HIS A 20 -13.79 15.02 -6.44
CA HIS A 20 -14.42 16.32 -6.18
C HIS A 20 -13.67 17.52 -6.77
N HIS A 21 -12.34 17.43 -6.87
CA HIS A 21 -11.48 18.55 -7.27
C HIS A 21 -10.67 18.28 -8.53
N HIS A 22 -10.73 17.06 -9.08
CA HIS A 22 -9.90 16.61 -10.20
C HIS A 22 -8.40 16.83 -9.94
N LEU A 23 -7.98 16.57 -8.71
CA LEU A 23 -6.58 16.69 -8.29
C LEU A 23 -5.99 15.31 -8.00
N ASP A 24 -4.92 15.00 -8.72
CA ASP A 24 -4.11 13.81 -8.47
C ASP A 24 -2.97 14.14 -7.53
N MET A 25 -2.94 13.43 -6.41
CA MET A 25 -1.84 13.51 -5.46
C MET A 25 -0.65 12.69 -5.98
N HIS A 26 0.57 13.23 -5.83
CA HIS A 26 1.78 12.57 -6.32
C HIS A 26 2.05 11.24 -5.60
N LEU A 27 1.89 11.21 -4.27
CA LEU A 27 1.97 10.01 -3.45
C LEU A 27 0.97 10.08 -2.31
N PHE A 28 0.45 8.93 -1.90
CA PHE A 28 -0.41 8.80 -0.75
C PHE A 28 -0.25 7.42 -0.11
N ASP A 29 -0.41 7.35 1.21
CA ASP A 29 -0.37 6.08 1.95
C ASP A 29 -1.44 6.06 3.04
N HIS A 30 -1.39 5.06 3.92
CA HIS A 30 -2.28 4.92 5.07
C HIS A 30 -2.51 6.17 5.94
N ARG A 31 -1.62 7.18 5.94
CA ARG A 31 -1.78 8.42 6.73
C ARG A 31 -1.25 9.69 6.07
N ARG A 32 -0.67 9.61 4.87
CA ARG A 32 -0.01 10.76 4.23
C ARG A 32 -0.53 11.03 2.83
N LEU A 33 -0.46 12.31 2.48
CA LEU A 33 -0.60 12.85 1.13
C LEU A 33 0.66 13.65 0.77
N SER A 34 1.09 13.57 -0.48
CA SER A 34 2.20 14.34 -1.03
C SER A 34 1.78 14.97 -2.35
N ALA A 35 1.88 16.30 -2.45
CA ALA A 35 1.75 17.03 -3.70
C ALA A 35 3.15 17.33 -4.26
N GLN A 36 3.29 17.31 -5.58
CA GLN A 36 4.52 17.70 -6.25
C GLN A 36 4.29 19.03 -6.96
N LEU A 37 5.08 20.03 -6.61
CA LEU A 37 5.12 21.32 -7.30
C LEU A 37 6.37 21.36 -8.17
N THR A 38 6.22 21.89 -9.38
CA THR A 38 7.26 21.98 -10.39
C THR A 38 7.36 23.42 -10.92
N HIS A 39 8.28 23.66 -11.84
CA HIS A 39 8.39 24.96 -12.52
C HIS A 39 7.18 25.30 -13.40
N ALA A 40 6.27 24.35 -13.63
CA ALA A 40 5.02 24.56 -14.37
C ALA A 40 3.86 25.02 -13.46
N ASP A 41 4.07 25.07 -12.14
CA ASP A 41 3.07 25.51 -11.17
C ASP A 41 3.17 27.00 -10.89
N ASP A 42 2.00 27.63 -10.66
CA ASP A 42 1.86 29.05 -10.41
C ASP A 42 0.92 29.31 -9.21
N GLU A 43 0.65 30.58 -8.93
CA GLU A 43 -0.27 30.96 -7.84
C GLU A 43 -1.69 30.40 -8.04
N GLN A 44 -2.12 30.23 -9.29
CA GLN A 44 -3.45 29.68 -9.60
C GLN A 44 -3.49 28.17 -9.32
N THR A 45 -2.51 27.38 -9.76
CA THR A 45 -2.48 25.93 -9.47
C THR A 45 -2.27 25.66 -7.98
N ALA A 46 -1.40 26.43 -7.32
CA ALA A 46 -1.23 26.36 -5.87
C ALA A 46 -2.50 26.75 -5.10
N GLY A 47 -3.21 27.78 -5.57
CA GLY A 47 -4.51 28.20 -5.01
C GLY A 47 -5.58 27.11 -5.11
N ARG A 48 -5.65 26.40 -6.24
CA ARG A 48 -6.54 25.24 -6.43
C ARG A 48 -6.23 24.11 -5.45
N LEU A 49 -4.94 23.77 -5.31
CA LEU A 49 -4.51 22.76 -4.33
C LEU A 49 -4.90 23.15 -2.91
N LEU A 50 -4.65 24.40 -2.51
CA LEU A 50 -4.98 24.89 -1.17
C LEU A 50 -6.50 24.87 -0.91
N ALA A 51 -7.31 25.28 -1.89
CA ALA A 51 -8.77 25.24 -1.79
C ALA A 51 -9.27 23.80 -1.60
N ALA A 52 -8.78 22.86 -2.40
CA ALA A 52 -9.18 21.46 -2.31
C ALA A 52 -8.75 20.80 -0.99
N LEU A 53 -7.57 21.12 -0.47
CA LEU A 53 -7.10 20.60 0.82
C LEU A 53 -7.91 21.14 2.00
N ARG A 54 -8.37 22.40 1.92
CA ARG A 54 -9.29 22.97 2.92
C ARG A 54 -10.65 22.27 2.87
N ASP A 55 -11.18 22.09 1.66
CA ASP A 55 -12.46 21.43 1.46
C ASP A 55 -12.43 19.97 1.93
N LEU A 56 -11.34 19.24 1.66
CA LEU A 56 -11.09 17.91 2.21
C LEU A 56 -11.10 17.90 3.74
N ALA A 57 -10.51 18.91 4.39
CA ALA A 57 -10.48 19.01 5.84
C ALA A 57 -11.88 19.30 6.41
N ASP A 58 -12.65 20.16 5.74
CA ASP A 58 -14.03 20.50 6.12
C ASP A 58 -14.98 19.29 5.95
N HIS A 59 -14.72 18.39 5.00
CA HIS A 59 -15.49 17.17 4.73
C HIS A 59 -14.82 15.89 5.28
N ALA A 60 -13.80 16.02 6.13
CA ALA A 60 -13.06 14.87 6.64
C ALA A 60 -13.96 13.86 7.39
N ASP A 61 -15.01 14.35 8.04
CA ASP A 61 -16.00 13.56 8.78
C ASP A 61 -16.68 12.50 7.90
N GLU A 62 -16.87 12.75 6.60
CA GLU A 62 -17.47 11.80 5.65
C GLU A 62 -16.52 10.64 5.30
N LEU A 63 -15.22 10.85 5.51
CA LEU A 63 -14.16 9.90 5.18
C LEU A 63 -13.66 9.10 6.39
N ARG A 64 -14.20 9.39 7.58
CA ARG A 64 -13.76 8.83 8.87
C ARG A 64 -13.97 7.32 9.00
N ASP A 65 -13.44 6.81 10.10
CA ASP A 65 -13.33 5.40 10.47
C ASP A 65 -12.58 4.58 9.43
N ALA A 66 -11.51 5.16 8.89
CA ALA A 66 -10.60 4.41 8.03
C ALA A 66 -9.86 3.34 8.84
N PRO A 67 -9.67 2.13 8.27
CA PRO A 67 -8.98 1.04 8.96
C PRO A 67 -7.56 1.44 9.38
N ARG A 68 -7.17 1.00 10.58
CA ARG A 68 -5.78 1.12 11.03
C ARG A 68 -4.90 0.16 10.26
N VAL A 69 -3.72 0.64 9.91
CA VAL A 69 -2.68 -0.14 9.25
C VAL A 69 -1.61 -0.50 10.25
N ASP A 70 -1.32 -1.78 10.38
CA ASP A 70 -0.27 -2.30 11.25
C ASP A 70 1.07 -2.18 10.53
N VAL A 71 1.85 -1.14 10.83
CA VAL A 71 3.18 -0.95 10.25
C VAL A 71 4.23 -1.65 11.11
N PRO A 72 4.85 -2.74 10.62
CA PRO A 72 5.93 -3.43 11.32
C PRO A 72 7.17 -2.54 11.42
N SER A 73 8.02 -2.82 12.41
CA SER A 73 9.31 -2.14 12.53
C SER A 73 10.20 -2.44 11.31
N PRO A 74 11.21 -1.60 11.01
CA PRO A 74 12.14 -1.86 9.91
C PRO A 74 12.87 -3.20 10.02
N ALA A 75 13.02 -3.75 11.22
CA ALA A 75 13.61 -5.07 11.44
C ALA A 75 12.63 -6.19 11.06
N GLU A 76 11.35 -6.07 11.41
CA GLU A 76 10.31 -7.03 11.07
C GLU A 76 9.93 -7.02 9.59
N GLN A 77 10.19 -5.91 8.88
CA GLN A 77 10.03 -5.81 7.43
C GLN A 77 11.10 -6.55 6.63
N ARG A 78 12.26 -6.82 7.25
CA ARG A 78 13.37 -7.52 6.58
C ARG A 78 13.16 -9.01 6.71
N MET A 79 12.77 -9.64 5.61
CA MET A 79 12.61 -11.08 5.52
C MET A 79 13.93 -11.76 5.12
N GLU A 80 14.04 -13.05 5.42
CA GLU A 80 15.17 -13.88 5.00
C GLU A 80 15.02 -14.24 3.52
N GLN A 81 16.02 -13.92 2.70
CA GLN A 81 16.11 -14.42 1.32
C GLN A 81 16.66 -15.86 1.32
N ALA A 82 15.78 -16.84 1.52
CA ALA A 82 16.16 -18.25 1.68
C ALA A 82 16.37 -19.01 0.35
N ARG A 83 15.92 -18.44 -0.77
CA ARG A 83 16.15 -18.97 -2.12
C ARG A 83 16.48 -17.84 -3.09
N LEU A 84 17.25 -18.09 -4.15
CA LEU A 84 17.48 -17.06 -5.17
C LEU A 84 16.15 -16.64 -5.82
N PRO A 85 15.91 -15.33 -6.05
CA PRO A 85 14.64 -14.88 -6.63
C PRO A 85 14.31 -15.55 -7.96
N ARG A 86 15.32 -15.79 -8.80
CA ARG A 86 15.16 -16.51 -10.07
C ARG A 86 14.67 -17.94 -9.86
N ASP A 87 15.27 -18.66 -8.93
CA ASP A 87 14.92 -20.07 -8.70
C ASP A 87 13.50 -20.16 -8.13
N ALA A 88 13.19 -19.37 -7.10
CA ALA A 88 11.86 -19.32 -6.52
C ALA A 88 10.76 -18.92 -7.52
N TYR A 89 11.09 -18.06 -8.50
CA TYR A 89 10.18 -17.67 -9.57
C TYR A 89 9.90 -18.81 -10.57
N PHE A 90 10.86 -19.72 -10.80
CA PHE A 90 10.71 -20.83 -11.75
C PHE A 90 10.36 -22.17 -11.11
N ASP A 91 10.45 -22.28 -9.78
CA ASP A 91 10.00 -23.46 -9.05
C ASP A 91 8.49 -23.68 -9.20
N PRO A 92 8.00 -24.91 -8.98
CA PRO A 92 6.57 -25.16 -8.87
C PRO A 92 5.96 -24.32 -7.73
N HIS A 93 4.74 -23.83 -7.93
CA HIS A 93 4.03 -23.02 -6.96
C HIS A 93 2.71 -23.64 -6.52
N GLU A 94 2.24 -23.24 -5.35
CA GLU A 94 0.86 -23.44 -4.88
C GLU A 94 0.30 -22.12 -4.33
N ASP A 95 -1.00 -21.90 -4.47
CA ASP A 95 -1.69 -20.75 -3.88
C ASP A 95 -2.29 -21.19 -2.53
N VAL A 96 -1.81 -20.60 -1.43
CA VAL A 96 -2.26 -20.94 -0.07
C VAL A 96 -3.04 -19.78 0.55
N PRO A 97 -4.01 -20.03 1.43
CA PRO A 97 -4.65 -18.96 2.20
C PRO A 97 -3.60 -18.13 2.93
N THR A 98 -3.72 -16.81 2.90
CA THR A 98 -2.72 -15.87 3.45
C THR A 98 -2.36 -16.16 4.91
N HIS A 99 -3.34 -16.54 5.73
CA HIS A 99 -3.14 -16.93 7.14
C HIS A 99 -2.33 -18.23 7.34
N ARG A 100 -1.99 -18.95 6.27
CA ARG A 100 -1.15 -20.17 6.26
C ARG A 100 0.16 -19.99 5.50
N ALA A 101 0.46 -18.78 5.05
CA ALA A 101 1.62 -18.46 4.24
C ALA A 101 2.88 -18.19 5.06
N ALA A 102 2.76 -17.88 6.36
CA ALA A 102 3.90 -17.67 7.25
C ALA A 102 4.87 -18.88 7.22
N GLU A 103 6.17 -18.58 7.26
CA GLU A 103 7.29 -19.52 7.14
C GLU A 103 7.46 -20.19 5.77
N ARG A 104 6.57 -19.96 4.80
CA ARG A 104 6.73 -20.44 3.42
C ARG A 104 7.56 -19.47 2.59
N LEU A 105 8.12 -19.97 1.48
CA LEU A 105 8.86 -19.13 0.53
C LEU A 105 7.89 -18.49 -0.45
N ALA A 106 7.97 -17.17 -0.63
CA ALA A 106 7.18 -16.46 -1.62
C ALA A 106 7.49 -16.99 -3.03
N GLY A 107 6.44 -17.29 -3.80
CA GLY A 107 6.52 -17.65 -5.22
C GLY A 107 6.20 -16.48 -6.15
N GLU A 108 5.77 -15.35 -5.59
CA GLU A 108 5.39 -14.14 -6.30
C GLU A 108 6.05 -12.90 -5.69
N MET A 109 6.00 -11.80 -6.43
CA MET A 109 6.34 -10.47 -5.95
C MET A 109 5.05 -9.78 -5.48
N ILE A 110 5.13 -9.05 -4.36
CA ILE A 110 4.00 -8.25 -3.86
C ILE A 110 4.47 -6.82 -3.64
N THR A 111 3.90 -5.90 -4.40
CA THR A 111 4.27 -4.49 -4.44
C THR A 111 3.11 -3.60 -3.99
N PRO A 112 3.08 -3.21 -2.70
CA PRO A 112 2.24 -2.14 -2.18
C PRO A 112 2.23 -0.89 -3.07
N CYS A 113 1.08 -0.50 -3.62
CA CYS A 113 0.95 0.72 -4.42
C CYS A 113 -0.09 1.69 -3.84
N PRO A 114 0.32 2.92 -3.47
CA PRO A 114 1.71 3.40 -3.29
C PRO A 114 2.38 2.81 -2.02
N PRO A 115 3.73 2.77 -1.90
CA PRO A 115 4.74 3.56 -2.64
C PRO A 115 5.27 2.93 -3.95
N GLY A 116 4.86 1.72 -4.33
CA GLY A 116 5.33 1.05 -5.54
C GLY A 116 6.69 0.36 -5.39
N ILE A 117 7.07 -0.03 -4.17
CA ILE A 117 8.30 -0.79 -3.88
C ILE A 117 7.89 -2.18 -3.37
N PRO A 118 8.53 -3.28 -3.87
CA PRO A 118 8.22 -4.63 -3.41
C PRO A 118 8.38 -4.76 -1.89
N ALA A 119 7.34 -5.27 -1.24
CA ALA A 119 7.38 -5.68 0.16
C ALA A 119 7.67 -7.17 0.31
N VAL A 120 7.47 -7.94 -0.77
CA VAL A 120 7.80 -9.36 -0.87
C VAL A 120 8.44 -9.59 -2.23
N LEU A 121 9.55 -10.30 -2.23
CA LEU A 121 10.25 -10.81 -3.41
C LEU A 121 10.18 -12.34 -3.43
N PRO A 122 10.16 -12.97 -4.63
CA PRO A 122 10.25 -14.41 -4.74
C PRO A 122 11.46 -14.97 -3.96
N GLY A 123 11.25 -16.06 -3.23
CA GLY A 123 12.28 -16.74 -2.45
C GLY A 123 12.51 -16.17 -1.04
N GLU A 124 11.85 -15.07 -0.68
CA GLU A 124 11.81 -14.60 0.70
C GLU A 124 10.91 -15.48 1.57
N ARG A 125 11.31 -15.69 2.82
CA ARG A 125 10.49 -16.38 3.83
C ARG A 125 9.46 -15.42 4.38
N LEU A 126 8.19 -15.69 4.08
CA LEU A 126 7.06 -14.88 4.52
C LEU A 126 6.93 -14.90 6.05
N THR A 127 6.73 -13.73 6.65
CA THR A 127 6.58 -13.59 8.10
C THR A 127 5.20 -13.03 8.46
N GLU A 128 4.70 -13.40 9.63
CA GLU A 128 3.41 -12.93 10.14
C GLU A 128 3.29 -11.38 10.18
N PRO A 129 4.31 -10.61 10.63
CA PRO A 129 4.24 -9.15 10.61
C PRO A 129 4.06 -8.56 9.20
N VAL A 130 4.74 -9.12 8.19
CA VAL A 130 4.62 -8.64 6.80
C VAL A 130 3.25 -9.01 6.21
N LEU A 131 2.75 -10.22 6.50
CA LEU A 131 1.41 -10.64 6.05
C LEU A 131 0.30 -9.78 6.66
N ARG A 132 0.40 -9.43 7.95
CA ARG A 132 -0.52 -8.53 8.64
C ARG A 132 -0.45 -7.11 8.10
N TYR A 133 0.75 -6.62 7.83
CA TYR A 133 0.98 -5.33 7.20
C TYR A 133 0.27 -5.23 5.84
N LEU A 134 0.47 -6.23 4.97
CA LEU A 134 -0.14 -6.23 3.64
C LEU A 134 -1.66 -6.34 3.71
N THR A 135 -2.20 -7.25 4.50
CA THR A 135 -3.65 -7.43 4.66
C THR A 135 -4.33 -6.20 5.27
N SER A 136 -3.75 -5.58 6.31
CA SER A 136 -4.30 -4.35 6.90
C SER A 136 -4.28 -3.17 5.94
N ARG A 137 -3.26 -3.08 5.08
CA ARG A 137 -3.20 -2.05 4.03
C ARG A 137 -4.20 -2.25 2.91
N VAL A 138 -4.39 -3.48 2.43
CA VAL A 138 -5.43 -3.80 1.45
C VAL A 138 -6.80 -3.42 2.00
N ALA A 139 -7.08 -3.76 3.27
CA ALA A 139 -8.31 -3.35 3.94
C ALA A 139 -8.47 -1.81 4.03
N ALA A 140 -7.36 -1.07 4.14
CA ALA A 140 -7.34 0.40 4.18
C ALA A 140 -7.46 1.08 2.81
N GLY A 141 -7.50 0.32 1.70
CA GLY A 141 -7.64 0.84 0.33
C GLY A 141 -6.36 0.81 -0.51
N MET A 142 -5.30 0.12 -0.06
CA MET A 142 -4.08 -0.04 -0.85
C MET A 142 -4.31 -1.01 -2.03
N HIS A 143 -3.68 -0.72 -3.17
CA HIS A 143 -3.67 -1.61 -4.32
C HIS A 143 -2.42 -2.50 -4.37
N LEU A 144 -2.61 -3.73 -4.86
CA LEU A 144 -1.55 -4.72 -5.12
C LEU A 144 -1.67 -5.19 -6.58
N PRO A 145 -1.05 -4.49 -7.55
CA PRO A 145 -1.24 -4.76 -8.97
C PRO A 145 -0.52 -6.02 -9.46
N ASP A 146 0.51 -6.48 -8.76
CA ASP A 146 1.38 -7.58 -9.15
C ASP A 146 1.09 -8.90 -8.43
N ALA A 147 0.34 -8.87 -7.32
CA ALA A 147 -0.08 -10.06 -6.61
C ALA A 147 -1.07 -10.89 -7.45
N ALA A 148 -0.90 -12.21 -7.45
CA ALA A 148 -1.77 -13.17 -8.13
C ALA A 148 -3.21 -13.09 -7.62
N ASP A 149 -3.40 -12.80 -6.33
CA ASP A 149 -4.67 -12.38 -5.74
C ASP A 149 -4.54 -10.97 -5.17
N THR A 150 -5.13 -10.00 -5.88
CA THR A 150 -5.08 -8.58 -5.51
C THR A 150 -5.84 -8.25 -4.22
N GLN A 151 -6.71 -9.15 -3.75
CA GLN A 151 -7.40 -9.03 -2.46
C GLN A 151 -6.63 -9.73 -1.34
N LEU A 152 -5.50 -10.38 -1.66
CA LEU A 152 -4.62 -11.06 -0.72
C LEU A 152 -5.34 -12.07 0.18
N LYS A 153 -6.36 -12.77 -0.35
CA LYS A 153 -6.99 -13.92 0.34
C LYS A 153 -6.10 -15.15 0.25
N THR A 154 -5.38 -15.28 -0.87
CA THR A 154 -4.32 -16.27 -1.07
C THR A 154 -2.99 -15.60 -1.42
N ILE A 155 -1.90 -16.31 -1.19
CA ILE A 155 -0.55 -15.96 -1.63
C ILE A 155 0.06 -17.16 -2.34
N ARG A 156 0.72 -16.89 -3.46
CA ARG A 156 1.52 -17.85 -4.19
C ARG A 156 2.83 -18.10 -3.48
N VAL A 157 3.07 -19.35 -3.12
CA VAL A 157 4.29 -19.82 -2.45
C VAL A 157 4.98 -20.89 -3.29
N VAL A 158 6.28 -21.07 -3.08
CA VAL A 158 7.01 -22.22 -3.65
C VAL A 158 6.44 -23.50 -3.07
N ALA A 159 6.05 -24.43 -3.93
CA ALA A 159 5.49 -25.72 -3.54
C ALA A 159 6.54 -26.56 -2.78
N GLN A 160 6.06 -27.38 -1.84
CA GLN A 160 6.88 -28.28 -1.03
C GLN A 160 7.14 -29.62 -1.71
#